data_AF-A0A7E4UP81-F1
#
_entry.id   AF-A0A7E4UP81-F1
#
_cell.length_a   1.000
_cell.length_b   1.000
_cell.length_c   1.000
_cell.angle_alpha   90.00
_cell.angle_beta   90.00
_cell.angle_gamma   90.00
#
_symmetry.space_group_name_H-M   'P 1'
#
loop_
_entity.id
_entity.type
_entity.pdbx_description
1 polymer ?
#
loop_
_entity_poly.entity_id
_entity_poly.type
_entity_poly.pdbx_seq_one_letter_code
_entity_poly.pdbx_strand_id
1 'polypeptide(L)'
;MKLLLFVCFVAIYFVFVLARPSNDDQINLTSLDVSQNCSMCETVYGTVLKNVKPAEIADENAAHSYLFGECNYFRQLHAPFWQFCFELYTSHFQEVWDDLKGNVSVPVACAGLLAC
;
A
#
# COMPACT_ATOMS: atom_id res chain seq x y z
N MET A 1 31.22 4.62 -6.03
CA MET A 1 30.09 3.70 -6.34
C MET A 1 28.78 4.01 -5.61
N LYS A 2 28.67 5.05 -4.75
CA LYS A 2 27.39 5.41 -4.07
C LYS A 2 26.50 6.39 -4.85
N LEU A 3 27.05 7.13 -5.81
CA LEU A 3 26.31 8.17 -6.54
C LEU A 3 25.40 7.59 -7.65
N LEU A 4 25.80 6.48 -8.27
CA LEU A 4 25.05 5.86 -9.38
C LEU A 4 23.72 5.24 -8.94
N LEU A 5 23.66 4.68 -7.72
CA LEU A 5 22.43 4.10 -7.17
C LEU A 5 21.38 5.17 -6.83
N PHE A 6 21.82 6.34 -6.36
CA PHE A 6 20.93 7.44 -6.00
C PHE A 6 20.26 8.06 -7.24
N VAL A 7 21.00 8.18 -8.35
CA VAL A 7 20.47 8.70 -9.62
C VAL A 7 19.44 7.73 -10.23
N CYS A 8 19.66 6.42 -10.13
CA CYS A 8 18.66 5.43 -10.56
C CYS A 8 17.38 5.50 -9.73
N PHE A 9 17.49 5.65 -8.40
CA PHE A 9 16.33 5.76 -7.52
C PHE A 9 15.49 7.02 -7.82
N VAL A 10 16.15 8.17 -8.00
CA VAL A 10 15.44 9.43 -8.32
C VAL A 10 14.83 9.38 -9.73
N ALA A 11 15.49 8.76 -10.70
CA ALA A 11 14.96 8.61 -12.05
C ALA A 11 13.73 7.68 -12.10
N ILE A 12 13.75 6.58 -11.34
CA ILE A 12 12.59 5.71 -11.16
C ILE A 12 11.48 6.51 -10.47
N TYR A 13 11.76 7.21 -9.37
CA TYR A 13 10.76 8.02 -8.69
C TYR A 13 10.12 9.07 -9.62
N PHE A 14 10.92 9.77 -10.44
CA PHE A 14 10.42 10.79 -11.38
C PHE A 14 9.57 10.23 -12.52
N VAL A 15 9.92 9.06 -13.07
CA VAL A 15 9.12 8.41 -14.12
C VAL A 15 7.77 7.96 -13.58
N PHE A 16 7.69 7.54 -12.31
CA PHE A 16 6.44 7.09 -11.69
C PHE A 16 5.58 8.24 -11.15
N VAL A 17 6.18 9.35 -10.69
CA VAL A 17 5.43 10.57 -10.33
C VAL A 17 4.75 11.19 -11.55
N LEU A 18 5.32 11.03 -12.75
CA LEU A 18 4.72 11.47 -14.01
C LEU A 18 3.81 10.41 -14.67
N ALA A 19 3.95 9.13 -14.31
CA ALA A 19 2.98 8.09 -14.63
C ALA A 19 1.80 8.14 -13.65
N ARG A 20 1.17 9.32 -13.51
CA ARG A 20 -0.20 9.37 -13.00
C ARG A 20 -1.06 8.55 -13.98
N PRO A 21 -1.81 7.54 -13.52
CA PRO A 21 -2.81 6.91 -14.36
C PRO A 21 -3.76 7.99 -14.89
N SER A 22 -4.10 7.89 -16.17
CA SER A 22 -5.07 8.76 -16.84
C SER A 22 -6.32 8.91 -15.97
N ASN A 23 -6.88 10.13 -15.93
CA ASN A 23 -8.03 10.51 -15.10
C ASN A 23 -9.30 9.65 -15.28
N ASP A 24 -9.34 8.73 -16.25
CA ASP A 24 -10.49 7.87 -16.52
C ASP A 24 -10.60 6.63 -15.62
N ASP A 25 -9.55 6.25 -14.90
CA ASP A 25 -9.55 5.11 -13.98
C ASP A 25 -9.53 5.51 -12.49
N GLN A 26 -9.57 6.81 -12.16
CA GLN A 26 -9.63 7.22 -10.75
C GLN A 26 -11.00 6.89 -10.15
N ILE A 27 -11.05 5.84 -9.34
CA ILE A 27 -12.18 5.66 -8.44
C ILE A 27 -12.03 6.73 -7.38
N ASN A 28 -13.02 7.62 -7.31
CA ASN A 28 -13.08 8.60 -6.27
C ASN A 28 -13.40 7.88 -4.95
N LEU A 29 -12.35 7.56 -4.19
CA LEU A 29 -12.46 6.89 -2.89
C LEU A 29 -13.39 7.63 -1.91
N THR A 30 -13.65 8.92 -2.15
CA THR A 30 -14.61 9.74 -1.40
C THR A 30 -16.08 9.46 -1.72
N SER A 31 -16.39 8.70 -2.78
CA SER A 31 -17.76 8.29 -3.12
C SER A 31 -18.09 6.83 -2.82
N LEU A 32 -17.16 6.07 -2.23
CA LEU A 32 -17.45 4.73 -1.72
C LEU A 32 -18.19 4.83 -0.38
N ASP A 33 -19.25 4.05 -0.22
CA ASP A 33 -19.90 3.84 1.08
C ASP A 33 -18.87 3.30 2.09
N VAL A 34 -18.98 3.69 3.37
CA VAL A 34 -18.06 3.27 4.45
C VAL A 34 -17.89 1.74 4.48
N SER A 35 -18.96 0.99 4.22
CA SER A 35 -18.96 -0.47 4.16
C SER A 35 -18.11 -1.05 3.01
N GLN A 36 -18.03 -0.36 1.87
CA GLN A 36 -17.20 -0.77 0.73
C GLN A 36 -15.72 -0.48 1.00
N ASN A 37 -15.41 0.64 1.66
CA ASN A 37 -14.05 0.97 2.10
C ASN A 37 -13.53 -0.04 3.14
N CYS A 38 -14.38 -0.48 4.07
CA CYS A 38 -14.01 -1.52 5.04
C CYS A 38 -13.75 -2.87 4.39
N SER A 39 -14.60 -3.32 3.46
CA SER A 39 -14.38 -4.58 2.74
C SER A 39 -13.11 -4.56 1.87
N MET A 40 -12.82 -3.43 1.23
CA MET A 40 -11.56 -3.24 0.49
C MET A 40 -10.36 -3.25 1.43
N CYS A 41 -10.45 -2.57 2.57
CA CYS A 41 -9.41 -2.59 3.58
C CYS A 41 -9.13 -4.01 4.08
N GLU A 42 -10.17 -4.76 4.44
CA GLU A 42 -10.03 -6.14 4.92
C GLU A 42 -9.35 -7.05 3.88
N THR A 43 -9.67 -6.85 2.61
CA THR A 43 -9.06 -7.62 1.52
C THR A 43 -7.59 -7.27 1.37
N VAL A 44 -7.25 -5.97 1.32
CA VAL A 44 -5.87 -5.52 1.14
C VAL A 44 -5.02 -5.89 2.35
N TYR A 45 -5.45 -5.52 3.56
CA TYR A 45 -4.76 -5.88 4.80
C TYR A 45 -4.70 -7.39 5.00
N GLY A 46 -5.76 -8.12 4.65
CA GLY A 46 -5.78 -9.58 4.75
C GLY A 46 -4.72 -10.24 3.87
N THR A 47 -4.49 -9.74 2.66
CA THR A 47 -3.41 -10.23 1.79
C THR A 47 -2.03 -9.85 2.32
N VAL A 48 -1.84 -8.58 2.70
CA VAL A 48 -0.56 -8.07 3.20
C VAL A 48 -0.17 -8.76 4.51
N LEU A 49 -1.06 -8.83 5.51
CA LEU A 49 -0.76 -9.48 6.79
C LEU A 49 -0.59 -11.00 6.69
N LYS A 50 -1.24 -11.66 5.73
CA LYS A 50 -1.13 -13.12 5.59
C LYS A 50 0.21 -13.56 5.02
N ASN A 51 0.78 -12.76 4.12
CA ASN A 51 1.98 -13.13 3.38
C ASN A 51 3.26 -12.58 3.98
N VAL A 52 3.16 -11.59 4.87
CA VAL A 52 4.32 -10.92 5.47
C VAL A 52 5.16 -11.86 6.31
N LYS A 53 6.47 -11.81 6.09
CA LYS A 53 7.48 -12.51 6.88
C LYS A 53 8.25 -11.53 7.74
N PRO A 54 8.81 -11.97 8.89
CA PRO A 54 9.59 -11.09 9.75
C PRO A 54 10.75 -10.35 9.05
N ALA A 55 11.37 -10.99 8.05
CA ALA A 55 12.46 -10.38 7.26
C ALA A 55 11.98 -9.23 6.35
N GLU A 56 10.70 -9.22 5.96
CA GLU A 56 10.10 -8.23 5.07
C GLU A 56 9.70 -6.95 5.81
N ILE A 57 9.70 -6.98 7.15
CA ILE A 57 9.36 -5.83 8.01
C ILE A 57 10.45 -5.51 9.04
N ALA A 58 11.64 -6.11 8.87
CA ALA A 58 12.77 -5.97 9.79
C ALA A 58 13.32 -4.53 9.83
N ASP A 59 13.23 -3.82 8.71
CA ASP A 59 13.57 -2.41 8.57
C ASP A 59 12.65 -1.72 7.57
N GLU A 60 12.75 -0.40 7.53
CA GLU A 60 11.89 0.47 6.71
C GLU A 60 12.03 0.18 5.21
N ASN A 61 13.23 -0.12 4.72
CA ASN A 61 13.46 -0.39 3.29
C ASN A 61 12.88 -1.75 2.88
N ALA A 62 13.01 -2.76 3.74
CA ALA A 62 12.38 -4.06 3.56
C ALA A 62 10.85 -3.90 3.51
N ALA A 63 10.28 -3.12 4.44
CA ALA A 63 8.85 -2.86 4.51
C ALA A 63 8.33 -2.12 3.26
N HIS A 64 9.06 -1.10 2.78
CA HIS A 64 8.74 -0.42 1.53
C HIS A 64 8.73 -1.37 0.33
N SER A 65 9.76 -2.21 0.22
CA SER A 65 9.90 -3.16 -0.89
C SER A 65 8.77 -4.20 -0.87
N TYR A 66 8.41 -4.67 0.32
CA TYR A 66 7.31 -5.61 0.53
C TYR A 66 5.95 -5.01 0.17
N LEU A 67 5.58 -3.88 0.79
CA LEU A 67 4.29 -3.22 0.55
C LEU A 67 4.13 -2.80 -0.92
N PHE A 68 5.20 -2.29 -1.54
CA PHE A 68 5.18 -1.98 -2.97
C PHE A 68 4.94 -3.22 -3.83
N GLY A 69 5.55 -4.36 -3.48
CA GLY A 69 5.34 -5.64 -4.15
C GLY A 69 3.89 -6.12 -4.04
N GLU A 70 3.33 -6.11 -2.84
CA GLU A 70 1.94 -6.50 -2.58
C GLU A 70 0.94 -5.59 -3.29
N CYS A 71 1.17 -4.27 -3.30
CA CYS A 71 0.31 -3.38 -4.06
C CYS A 71 0.37 -3.69 -5.56
N ASN A 72 1.55 -3.93 -6.15
CA ASN A 72 1.65 -4.32 -7.56
C ASN A 72 0.93 -5.62 -7.91
N TYR A 73 0.77 -6.54 -6.95
CA TYR A 73 -0.06 -7.71 -7.13
C TYR A 73 -1.55 -7.33 -7.35
N PHE A 74 -2.09 -6.39 -6.56
CA PHE A 74 -3.47 -5.91 -6.74
C PHE A 74 -3.74 -5.21 -8.07
N ARG A 75 -2.71 -4.62 -8.69
CA ARG A 75 -2.82 -4.01 -10.02
C ARG A 75 -3.31 -4.98 -11.09
N GLN A 76 -3.02 -6.27 -10.93
CA GLN A 76 -3.43 -7.32 -11.85
C GLN A 76 -4.80 -7.91 -11.52
N LEU A 77 -5.29 -7.70 -10.30
CA LEU A 77 -6.55 -8.27 -9.83
C LEU A 77 -7.71 -7.33 -10.11
N HIS A 78 -7.64 -6.07 -9.66
CA HIS A 78 -8.78 -5.16 -9.70
C HIS A 78 -8.35 -3.71 -9.34
N ALA A 79 -8.70 -2.73 -10.20
CA ALA A 79 -8.23 -1.33 -10.10
C ALA A 79 -8.43 -0.64 -8.73
N PRO A 80 -9.59 -0.72 -8.04
CA PRO A 80 -9.79 -0.06 -6.75
C PRO A 80 -8.88 -0.60 -5.64
N PHE A 81 -8.60 -1.91 -5.61
CA PHE A 81 -7.73 -2.48 -4.58
C PHE A 81 -6.28 -2.03 -4.76
N TRP A 82 -5.84 -1.88 -6.00
CA TRP A 82 -4.55 -1.27 -6.33
C TRP A 82 -4.45 0.16 -5.82
N GLN A 83 -5.44 1.01 -6.14
CA GLN A 83 -5.44 2.42 -5.75
C GLN A 83 -5.45 2.57 -4.23
N PHE A 84 -6.31 1.80 -3.56
CA PHE A 84 -6.41 1.78 -2.12
C PHE A 84 -5.12 1.28 -1.45
N CYS A 85 -4.51 0.20 -1.95
CA CYS A 85 -3.22 -0.27 -1.45
C CYS A 85 -2.12 0.79 -1.62
N PHE A 86 -2.10 1.48 -2.76
CA PHE A 86 -1.14 2.56 -3.00
C PHE A 86 -1.35 3.77 -2.11
N GLU A 87 -2.60 4.11 -1.79
CA GLU A 87 -2.92 5.16 -0.84
C GLU A 87 -2.40 4.81 0.55
N LEU A 88 -2.65 3.59 1.02
CA LEU A 88 -2.10 3.09 2.28
C LEU A 88 -0.57 3.15 2.29
N TYR A 89 0.06 2.67 1.22
CA TYR A 89 1.52 2.68 1.06
C TYR A 89 2.13 4.08 1.03
N THR A 90 1.44 5.08 0.48
CA THR A 90 2.00 6.44 0.32
C THR A 90 1.63 7.40 1.44
N SER A 91 0.43 7.26 2.02
CA SER A 91 -0.11 8.21 3.01
C SER A 91 -0.13 7.64 4.43
N HIS A 92 -0.20 6.32 4.58
CA HIS A 92 -0.33 5.62 5.87
C HIS A 92 0.79 4.62 6.13
N PHE A 93 1.93 4.74 5.43
CA PHE A 93 3.02 3.76 5.50
C PHE A 93 3.45 3.41 6.92
N GLN A 94 3.63 4.43 7.77
CA GLN A 94 4.13 4.23 9.14
C GLN A 94 3.13 3.44 9.98
N GLU A 95 1.83 3.76 9.88
CA GLU A 95 0.75 3.08 10.57
C GLU A 95 0.66 1.62 10.11
N VAL A 96 0.68 1.39 8.80
CA VAL A 96 0.67 0.04 8.20
C VAL A 96 1.89 -0.77 8.66
N TRP A 97 3.08 -0.17 8.68
CA TRP A 97 4.29 -0.86 9.11
C TRP A 97 4.28 -1.20 10.60
N ASP A 98 3.75 -0.32 11.44
CA ASP A 98 3.58 -0.57 12.86
C ASP A 98 2.56 -1.70 13.11
N ASP A 99 1.47 -1.75 12.35
CA ASP A 99 0.48 -2.84 12.39
C ASP A 99 1.09 -4.19 11.98
N LEU A 100 1.92 -4.20 10.93
CA LEU A 100 2.64 -5.38 10.46
C LEU A 100 3.60 -5.93 11.53
N LYS A 101 4.27 -5.06 12.27
CA LYS A 101 5.15 -5.45 13.39
C LYS A 101 4.34 -5.87 14.62
N GLY A 102 3.20 -5.24 14.87
CA GLY A 102 2.35 -5.43 16.03
C GLY A 102 1.49 -6.70 15.99
N ASN A 103 1.45 -7.41 14.86
CA ASN A 103 0.56 -8.54 14.63
C ASN A 103 -0.92 -8.15 14.91
N VAL A 104 -1.30 -6.97 14.42
CA VAL A 104 -2.64 -6.41 14.59
C VAL A 104 -3.64 -7.20 13.74
N SER A 105 -4.85 -7.40 14.25
CA SER A 105 -5.90 -8.05 13.47
C SER A 105 -6.40 -7.11 12.38
N VAL A 106 -6.68 -7.67 11.20
CA VAL A 106 -7.18 -6.93 10.02
C VAL A 106 -8.34 -5.97 10.37
N PRO A 107 -9.36 -6.36 11.16
CA PRO A 107 -10.46 -5.44 11.50
C PRO A 107 -10.02 -4.24 12.34
N VAL A 108 -9.02 -4.40 13.23
CA VAL A 108 -8.52 -3.33 14.10
C VAL A 108 -7.70 -2.32 13.29
N ALA A 109 -6.85 -2.81 12.38
CA ALA A 109 -6.09 -1.94 11.48
C ALA A 109 -7.03 -1.10 10.59
N CYS A 110 -8.06 -1.74 10.04
CA CYS A 110 -9.06 -1.07 9.21
C CYS A 110 -9.92 -0.05 9.98
N ALA A 111 -10.25 -0.35 11.24
CA ALA A 111 -10.94 0.59 12.13
C ALA A 111 -10.12 1.85 12.40
N GLY A 112 -8.81 1.69 12.64
CA GLY A 112 -7.90 2.82 12.90
C GLY A 112 -7.73 3.75 11.70
N LEU A 113 -7.74 3.21 10.48
CA LEU A 113 -7.49 3.95 9.25
C LEU A 113 -8.72 4.62 8.64
N LEU A 114 -9.88 3.94 8.69
CA LEU A 114 -11.06 4.33 7.90
C LEU A 114 -12.34 4.46 8.73
N ALA A 115 -12.25 4.37 10.05
CA ALA A 115 -13.41 4.33 10.95
C ALA A 115 -14.42 3.24 10.57
N CYS A 116 -13.89 2.09 10.15
CA CYS A 116 -14.57 0.81 10.33
C CYS A 116 -14.74 0.51 11.84
#